data_AF-A0A495IC44-F1
#
_entry.id   AF-A0A495IC44-F1
#
_cell.length_a   1.000
_cell.length_b   1.000
_cell.length_c   1.000
_cell.angle_alpha   90.00
_cell.angle_beta   90.00
_cell.angle_gamma   90.00
#
_symmetry.space_group_name_H-M   'P 1'
#
loop_
_entity.id
_entity.type
_entity.pdbx_description
1 polymer ?
#
loop_
_entity_poly.entity_id
_entity_poly.type
_entity_poly.pdbx_seq_one_letter_code
_entity_poly.pdbx_strand_id
1 'polypeptide(L)'
;MFGDRTFVVTRVSIPDHTSQSVWYAEASVVLDGGGRESATFAGARTPAILEWRPVNGGPSVAGSAIMIGPGADSEWWVYATYVEDAVVRVNIRRSNDAA
;
A
#
# COMPACT_ATOMS: atom_id res chain seq x y z
N MET A 1 -17.80 2.13 3.19
CA MET A 1 -17.44 0.81 3.75
C MET A 1 -17.19 -0.14 2.60
N PHE A 2 -16.05 -0.82 2.58
CA PHE A 2 -15.68 -1.71 1.47
C PHE A 2 -16.31 -3.13 1.55
N GLY A 3 -17.52 -3.32 2.11
CA GLY A 3 -18.20 -4.64 2.15
C GLY A 3 -17.33 -5.83 2.62
N ASP A 4 -17.67 -7.05 2.17
CA ASP A 4 -16.93 -8.30 2.39
C ASP A 4 -15.71 -8.47 1.45
N ARG A 5 -15.06 -7.38 1.05
CA ARG A 5 -13.90 -7.47 0.15
C ARG A 5 -12.63 -7.78 0.95
N THR A 6 -11.85 -8.74 0.47
CA THR A 6 -10.51 -9.03 1.02
C THR A 6 -9.51 -7.98 0.59
N PHE A 7 -8.61 -7.60 1.50
CA PHE A 7 -7.56 -6.62 1.26
C PHE A 7 -6.22 -7.15 1.73
N VAL A 8 -5.15 -6.69 1.07
CA VAL A 8 -3.82 -6.69 1.66
C VAL A 8 -3.71 -5.44 2.51
N VAL A 9 -3.31 -5.60 3.78
CA VAL A 9 -3.16 -4.48 4.71
C VAL A 9 -1.77 -4.54 5.31
N THR A 10 -1.07 -3.41 5.28
CA THR A 10 0.22 -3.26 5.97
C THR A 10 0.20 -2.07 6.92
N ARG A 11 0.88 -2.18 8.05
CA ARG A 11 1.10 -1.07 8.98
C ARG A 11 2.39 -0.37 8.60
N VAL A 12 2.33 0.95 8.51
CA VAL A 12 3.47 1.80 8.17
C VAL A 12 3.67 2.81 9.28
N SER A 13 4.90 2.90 9.79
CA SER A 13 5.32 3.96 10.69
C SER A 13 6.07 5.02 9.89
N ILE A 14 5.63 6.26 9.98
CA ILE A 14 6.28 7.40 9.35
C ILE A 14 6.90 8.24 10.47
N PRO A 15 8.23 8.38 10.48
CA PRO A 15 8.93 9.10 11.55
C PRO A 15 8.63 10.60 11.51
N ASP A 16 8.89 11.24 12.63
CA ASP A 16 8.85 12.67 12.78
C ASP A 16 9.70 13.40 11.72
N HIS A 17 9.23 14.58 11.34
CA HIS A 17 9.88 15.39 10.31
C HIS A 17 9.55 16.86 10.50
N THR A 18 10.50 17.71 10.12
CA THR A 18 10.45 19.16 10.35
C THR A 18 9.82 19.94 9.19
N SER A 19 9.55 19.27 8.07
CA SER A 19 8.95 19.85 6.88
C SER A 19 7.82 18.98 6.38
N GLN A 20 6.95 19.50 5.52
CA GLN A 20 5.93 18.67 4.87
C GLN A 20 6.58 17.65 3.94
N SER A 21 6.01 16.44 3.87
CA SER A 21 6.51 15.38 2.98
C SER A 21 5.38 14.61 2.30
N VAL A 22 5.65 14.15 1.09
CA VAL A 22 4.76 13.23 0.36
C VAL A 22 5.33 11.82 0.47
N TRP A 23 4.47 10.88 0.80
CA TRP A 23 4.76 9.45 0.89
C TRP A 23 3.93 8.68 -0.12
N TYR A 24 4.56 7.73 -0.79
CA TYR A 24 3.95 6.87 -1.80
C TYR A 24 3.97 5.43 -1.33
N ALA A 25 2.90 4.72 -1.64
CA ALA A 25 2.80 3.28 -1.55
C ALA A 25 2.65 2.71 -2.96
N GLU A 26 3.34 1.62 -3.23
CA GLU A 26 3.24 0.87 -4.46
C GLU A 26 3.10 -0.60 -4.12
N ALA A 27 2.17 -1.30 -4.77
CA ALA A 27 1.98 -2.72 -4.58
C ALA A 27 2.38 -3.48 -5.85
N SER A 28 3.08 -4.59 -5.66
CA SER A 28 3.47 -5.50 -6.75
C SER A 28 3.34 -6.95 -6.33
N VAL A 29 3.04 -7.83 -7.29
CA VAL A 29 3.15 -9.28 -7.08
C VAL A 29 4.62 -9.66 -7.20
N VAL A 30 5.15 -10.33 -6.17
CA VAL A 30 6.54 -10.83 -6.17
C VAL A 30 6.61 -12.33 -6.41
N LEU A 31 5.52 -13.05 -6.15
CA LEU A 31 5.34 -14.44 -6.51
C LEU A 31 3.89 -14.64 -6.90
N ASP A 32 3.66 -15.10 -8.12
CA ASP A 32 2.38 -15.66 -8.54
C ASP A 32 2.43 -17.15 -8.16
N GLY A 33 1.52 -17.59 -7.29
CA GLY A 33 1.59 -18.81 -6.47
C GLY A 33 1.49 -20.13 -7.22
N GLY A 34 1.92 -20.17 -8.48
CA GLY A 34 2.05 -21.38 -9.26
C GLY A 34 0.70 -21.88 -9.75
N GLY A 35 0.18 -21.24 -10.80
CA GLY A 35 -0.72 -21.95 -11.72
C GLY A 35 -0.02 -23.21 -12.26
N ARG A 36 -0.80 -24.22 -12.69
CA ARG A 36 -0.23 -25.34 -13.46
C ARG A 36 0.63 -24.78 -14.59
N GLU A 37 1.79 -25.36 -14.90
CA GLU A 37 2.62 -24.95 -16.05
C GLU A 37 1.82 -24.85 -17.37
N SER A 38 0.73 -25.61 -17.48
CA SER A 38 -0.18 -25.63 -18.62
C SER A 38 -1.24 -24.51 -18.62
N ALA A 39 -1.35 -23.70 -17.57
CA ALA A 39 -2.30 -22.62 -17.49
C ALA A 39 -1.80 -21.42 -18.29
N THR A 40 -2.65 -20.84 -19.13
CA THR A 40 -2.35 -19.58 -19.80
C THR A 40 -1.97 -18.53 -18.75
N PHE A 41 -0.78 -17.95 -18.86
CA PHE A 41 -0.35 -16.87 -17.97
C PHE A 41 -1.41 -15.76 -18.01
N ALA A 42 -2.13 -15.57 -16.90
CA ALA A 42 -3.28 -14.67 -16.84
C ALA A 42 -2.88 -13.17 -16.89
N GLY A 43 -1.59 -12.89 -17.03
CA GLY A 43 -0.98 -11.61 -16.68
C GLY A 43 -0.96 -11.48 -15.16
N ALA A 44 0.20 -11.16 -14.59
CA ALA A 44 0.27 -10.84 -13.16
C ALA A 44 -0.65 -9.65 -12.89
N ARG A 45 -1.77 -9.87 -12.19
CA ARG A 45 -2.68 -8.78 -11.80
C ARG A 45 -1.90 -7.84 -10.89
N THR A 46 -1.67 -6.60 -11.34
CA THR A 46 -0.98 -5.61 -10.52
C THR A 46 -1.94 -5.11 -9.43
N PRO A 47 -1.64 -5.33 -8.14
CA PRO A 47 -2.45 -4.82 -7.06
C PRO A 47 -2.40 -3.29 -7.03
N ALA A 48 -3.53 -2.66 -6.73
CA ALA A 48 -3.63 -1.21 -6.59
C ALA A 48 -3.69 -0.82 -5.10
N ILE A 49 -2.97 0.24 -4.73
CA ILE A 49 -3.18 0.90 -3.43
C ILE A 49 -4.51 1.66 -3.47
N LEU A 50 -5.32 1.47 -2.44
CA LEU A 50 -6.67 2.00 -2.33
C LEU A 50 -6.74 3.21 -1.43
N GLU A 51 -6.17 3.10 -0.23
CA GLU A 51 -6.21 4.17 0.76
C GLU A 51 -5.14 4.00 1.84
N TRP A 52 -4.90 5.10 2.52
CA TRP A 52 -4.16 5.22 3.76
C TRP A 52 -5.12 5.62 4.87
N ARG A 53 -5.08 4.92 6.00
CA ARG A 53 -5.94 5.21 7.15
C ARG A 53 -5.10 5.43 8.42
N PRO A 54 -5.28 6.53 9.15
CA PRO A 54 -4.59 6.72 10.43
C PRO A 54 -4.94 5.61 11.42
N VAL A 55 -3.95 5.03 12.10
CA VAL A 55 -4.18 3.98 13.10
C VAL A 55 -4.93 4.51 14.32
N ASN A 56 -4.66 5.76 14.70
CA ASN A 56 -5.26 6.45 15.84
C ASN A 56 -6.69 6.96 15.60
N GLY A 57 -7.26 6.71 14.41
CA GLY A 57 -8.55 7.22 14.01
C GLY A 57 -8.45 8.58 13.33
N GLY A 58 -9.32 8.81 12.35
CA GLY A 58 -9.29 9.98 11.48
C GLY A 58 -9.80 9.64 10.08
N PRO A 59 -9.90 10.62 9.18
CA PRO A 59 -10.32 10.39 7.81
C PRO A 59 -9.28 9.56 7.05
N SER A 60 -9.74 8.58 6.28
CA SER A 60 -8.89 7.93 5.28
C SER A 60 -8.51 8.91 4.17
N VAL A 61 -7.33 8.70 3.59
CA VAL A 61 -6.90 9.36 2.36
C VAL A 61 -6.87 8.34 1.23
N ALA A 62 -7.65 8.57 0.18
CA ALA A 62 -7.72 7.67 -0.96
C ALA A 62 -6.48 7.78 -1.86
N GLY A 63 -6.13 6.67 -2.51
CA GLY A 63 -5.04 6.57 -3.48
C GLY A 63 -3.71 6.12 -2.89
N SER A 64 -2.69 6.14 -3.74
CA SER A 64 -1.35 5.62 -3.43
C SER A 64 -0.46 6.59 -2.67
N ALA A 65 -0.84 7.86 -2.55
CA ALA A 65 0.00 8.89 -1.95
C ALA A 65 -0.71 9.63 -0.82
N ILE A 66 0.07 10.01 0.19
CA ILE A 66 -0.38 10.91 1.24
C ILE A 66 0.62 12.02 1.47
N MET A 67 0.09 13.17 1.89
CA MET A 67 0.88 14.31 2.31
C MET A 67 0.80 14.42 3.83
N ILE A 68 1.96 14.44 4.48
CA ILE A 68 2.07 14.52 5.93
C ILE A 68 2.78 15.82 6.27
N GLY A 69 2.17 16.59 7.17
CA GLY A 69 2.74 17.82 7.69
C GLY A 69 3.86 17.54 8.69
N PRO A 70 4.64 18.57 9.07
CA PRO A 70 5.63 18.42 10.12
C PRO A 70 4.96 18.03 11.44
N GLY A 71 5.64 17.21 12.24
CA GLY A 71 5.08 16.73 13.50
C GLY A 71 5.73 15.45 13.99
N ALA A 72 5.12 14.88 15.03
CA ALA A 72 5.53 13.62 15.63
C ALA A 72 5.31 12.43 14.69
N ASP A 73 5.88 11.29 15.07
CA ASP A 73 5.65 10.00 14.43
C ASP A 73 4.15 9.75 14.20
N SER A 74 3.84 9.15 13.05
CA SER A 74 2.48 8.80 12.69
C SER A 74 2.41 7.38 12.12
N GLU A 75 1.31 6.69 12.43
CA GLU A 75 1.10 5.32 11.98
C GLU A 75 -0.13 5.20 11.10
N TRP A 76 0.01 4.40 10.04
CA TRP A 76 -0.99 4.27 8.99
C TRP A 76 -1.21 2.82 8.60
N TRP A 77 -2.48 2.47 8.37
CA TRP A 77 -2.86 1.28 7.62
C TRP A 77 -2.88 1.63 6.13
N VAL A 78 -2.14 0.88 5.32
CA VAL A 78 -2.17 0.99 3.87
C VAL A 78 -2.92 -0.19 3.30
N TYR A 79 -4.00 0.08 2.57
CA TYR A 79 -4.86 -0.92 1.97
C TYR A 79 -4.52 -1.07 0.48
N ALA A 80 -4.34 -2.31 0.04
CA ALA A 80 -4.20 -2.67 -1.36
C ALA A 80 -5.23 -3.73 -1.77
N THR A 81 -5.55 -3.78 -3.06
CA THR A 81 -6.41 -4.84 -3.61
C THR A 81 -5.78 -6.21 -3.38
N TYR A 82 -6.59 -7.17 -2.95
CA TYR A 82 -6.20 -8.57 -2.87
C TYR A 82 -5.99 -9.17 -4.27
N VAL A 83 -4.93 -9.97 -4.40
CA VAL A 83 -4.67 -10.81 -5.57
C VAL A 83 -4.65 -12.25 -5.05
N GLU A 84 -5.54 -13.07 -5.60
CA GLU A 84 -5.65 -14.48 -5.25
C GLU A 84 -4.37 -15.23 -5.61
N ASP A 85 -3.99 -16.20 -4.76
CA ASP A 85 -2.82 -17.05 -4.93
C ASP A 85 -1.51 -16.28 -5.20
N ALA A 86 -1.37 -15.06 -4.68
CA ALA A 86 -0.17 -14.25 -4.90
C ALA A 86 0.44 -13.73 -3.60
N VAL A 87 1.77 -13.65 -3.59
CA VAL A 87 2.50 -12.86 -2.59
C VAL A 87 2.61 -11.44 -3.09
N VAL A 88 1.98 -10.52 -2.36
CA VAL A 88 2.01 -9.09 -2.65
C VAL A 88 3.06 -8.40 -1.77
N ARG A 89 3.94 -7.61 -2.38
CA ARG A 89 4.83 -6.68 -1.69
C ARG A 89 4.23 -5.28 -1.76
N VAL A 90 4.19 -4.59 -0.64
CA VAL A 90 3.89 -3.15 -0.58
C VAL A 90 5.18 -2.41 -0.25
N ASN A 91 5.63 -1.54 -1.15
CA ASN A 91 6.79 -0.68 -0.95
C ASN A 91 6.31 0.70 -0.56
N ILE A 92 6.96 1.29 0.44
CA ILE A 92 6.69 2.63 0.93
C ILE A 92 7.92 3.50 0.66
N ARG A 93 7.73 4.67 0.06
CA ARG A 93 8.81 5.61 -0.24
C ARG A 93 8.41 7.05 0.02
N ARG A 94 9.39 7.87 0.44
CA ARG A 94 9.23 9.32 0.52
C ARG A 94 9.58 9.93 -0.85
N SER A 95 8.86 10.98 -1.25
CA SER A 95 9.06 11.66 -2.55
C SER A 95 10.48 12.13 -2.83
N ASN A 96 11.28 12.41 -1.80
CA ASN A 96 12.66 12.87 -1.96
C ASN A 96 13.65 11.73 -2.18
N ASP A 97 13.22 10.47 -2.11
CA ASP A 97 14.03 9.28 -2.40
C ASP A 97 13.88 8.82 -3.86
N ALA A 98 13.42 9.69 -4.75
CA ALA A 98 13.52 9.46 -6.19
C ALA A 98 14.98 9.66 -6.63
N ALA A 99 15.76 8.57 -6.58
CA ALA A 99 17.01 8.44 -7.32
C ALA A 99 16.73 8.19 -8.81
#